data_AF-A0AB34KJU0-F1
#
_entry.id   AF-A0AB34KJU0-F1
#
_cell.length_a   1.000
_cell.length_b   1.000
_cell.length_c   1.000
_cell.angle_alpha   90.00
_cell.angle_beta   90.00
_cell.angle_gamma   90.00
#
_symmetry.space_group_name_H-M   'P 1'
#
loop_
_entity.id
_entity.type
_entity.pdbx_description
1 polymer ?
#
loop_
_entity_poly.entity_id
_entity_poly.type
_entity_poly.pdbx_seq_one_letter_code
_entity_poly.pdbx_strand_id
1 'polypeptide(L)'
;MGNSSSSNKISAQDKAILDMKVQRDKLQQYQKRIKVVTDRETEIARECLRQGHKDKALLALRRKKYQESLLSKTDQQLAQLQALTSDVEFALVQKDVVFGLQQGTAVLKEIHKEMGGLEKVELIMSESEEAQAYQNDINELLGGKMSNEDEDEVEDELLAMEREANGVPAMPDAPTRVQEPMPEVPVDNPQSKRENEGAQRQRPKEAMPA
;
A
#
# COMPACT_ATOMS: atom_id res chain seq x y z
N MET A 1 -1.34 -18.02 50.06
CA MET A 1 -1.22 -17.15 48.86
C MET A 1 -1.80 -17.92 47.68
N GLY A 2 -2.78 -17.31 47.01
CA GLY A 2 -3.68 -17.99 46.07
C GLY A 2 -3.01 -18.39 44.76
N ASN A 3 -3.05 -19.69 44.47
CA ASN A 3 -2.74 -20.24 43.16
C ASN A 3 -3.97 -20.04 42.26
N SER A 4 -4.13 -18.84 41.74
CA SER A 4 -5.11 -18.54 40.70
C SER A 4 -4.65 -19.21 39.41
N SER A 5 -4.94 -20.49 39.25
CA SER A 5 -4.86 -21.14 37.95
C SER A 5 -5.77 -20.37 37.01
N SER A 6 -5.18 -19.53 36.16
CA SER A 6 -5.84 -18.92 35.01
C SER A 6 -6.26 -20.04 34.09
N SER A 7 -7.42 -20.63 34.38
CA SER A 7 -8.13 -21.49 33.47
C SER A 7 -8.38 -20.63 32.22
N ASN A 8 -7.59 -20.86 31.18
CA ASN A 8 -7.87 -20.35 29.84
C ASN A 8 -9.23 -20.92 29.44
N LYS A 9 -10.29 -20.18 29.79
CA LYS A 9 -11.66 -20.55 29.47
C LYS A 9 -11.79 -20.43 27.96
N ILE A 10 -11.78 -21.57 27.29
CA ILE A 10 -12.01 -21.69 25.85
C ILE A 10 -13.28 -20.90 25.53
N SER A 11 -13.16 -19.87 24.70
CA SER A 11 -14.30 -19.03 24.31
C SER A 11 -15.24 -19.83 23.42
N ALA A 12 -16.52 -19.44 23.39
CA ALA A 12 -17.47 -19.95 22.40
C ALA A 12 -16.95 -19.73 20.96
N GLN A 13 -16.17 -18.67 20.75
CA GLN A 13 -15.50 -18.35 19.48
C GLN A 13 -14.44 -19.40 19.13
N ASP A 14 -13.59 -19.77 20.10
CA ASP A 14 -12.53 -20.77 19.90
C ASP A 14 -13.12 -22.14 19.55
N LYS A 15 -14.24 -22.49 20.21
CA LYS A 15 -14.97 -23.72 19.90
C LYS A 15 -15.55 -23.71 18.48
N ALA A 16 -16.12 -22.58 18.04
CA ALA A 16 -16.63 -22.45 16.67
C ALA A 16 -15.51 -22.55 15.62
N ILE A 17 -14.35 -21.93 15.88
CA ILE A 17 -13.18 -22.01 15.00
C ILE A 17 -12.65 -23.45 14.94
N LEU A 18 -12.60 -24.14 16.08
CA LEU A 18 -12.22 -25.54 16.14
C LEU A 18 -13.19 -26.40 15.32
N ASP A 19 -14.49 -26.20 15.46
CA ASP A 19 -15.51 -26.95 14.72
C ASP A 19 -15.38 -26.74 13.20
N MET A 20 -15.12 -25.52 12.74
CA MET A 20 -14.84 -25.22 11.32
C MET A 20 -13.57 -25.94 10.83
N LYS A 21 -12.49 -25.93 11.62
CA LYS A 21 -11.23 -26.62 11.28
C LYS A 21 -11.43 -28.14 11.22
N VAL A 22 -12.20 -28.71 12.15
CA VAL A 22 -12.56 -30.14 12.15
C VAL A 22 -13.39 -30.49 10.92
N GLN A 23 -14.35 -29.64 10.52
CA GLN A 23 -15.12 -29.84 9.29
C GLN A 23 -14.24 -29.81 8.04
N ARG A 24 -13.31 -28.85 7.95
CA ARG A 24 -12.31 -28.79 6.86
C ARG A 24 -11.51 -30.09 6.78
N ASP A 25 -11.00 -30.59 7.90
CA ASP A 25 -10.19 -31.81 7.92
C ASP A 25 -11.01 -33.05 7.54
N LYS A 26 -12.29 -33.12 7.96
CA LYS A 26 -13.22 -34.17 7.51
C LYS A 26 -13.47 -34.11 6.01
N LEU A 27 -13.65 -32.92 5.43
CA LEU A 27 -13.80 -32.76 3.98
C LEU A 27 -12.54 -33.17 3.22
N GLN A 28 -11.34 -32.85 3.74
CA GLN A 28 -10.08 -33.32 3.17
C GLN A 28 -9.95 -34.86 3.20
N GLN A 29 -10.35 -35.49 4.31
CA GLN A 29 -10.38 -36.95 4.38
C GLN A 29 -11.38 -37.55 3.39
N TYR A 30 -12.55 -36.93 3.24
CA TYR A 30 -13.56 -37.36 2.28
C TYR A 30 -13.07 -37.21 0.83
N GLN A 31 -12.40 -36.11 0.49
CA GLN A 31 -11.77 -35.87 -0.80
C GLN A 31 -10.75 -36.98 -1.13
N LYS A 32 -9.87 -37.34 -0.17
CA LYS A 32 -8.90 -38.44 -0.34
C LYS A 32 -9.60 -39.77 -0.59
N ARG A 33 -10.68 -40.07 0.15
CA ARG A 33 -11.46 -41.30 -0.05
C ARG A 33 -12.10 -41.36 -1.43
N ILE A 34 -12.73 -40.26 -1.90
CA ILE A 34 -13.34 -40.22 -3.23
C ILE A 34 -12.30 -40.43 -4.32
N LYS A 35 -11.11 -39.82 -4.22
CA LYS A 35 -10.04 -40.01 -5.22
C LYS A 35 -9.70 -41.49 -5.40
N VAL A 36 -9.49 -42.22 -4.30
CA VAL A 36 -9.24 -43.68 -4.34
C VAL A 36 -10.38 -44.44 -5.02
N VAL A 37 -11.64 -44.08 -4.76
CA VAL A 37 -12.79 -44.73 -5.41
C VAL A 37 -12.83 -44.39 -6.90
N THR A 38 -12.55 -43.14 -7.29
CA THR A 38 -12.52 -42.69 -8.69
C THR A 38 -11.41 -43.39 -9.48
N ASP A 39 -10.24 -43.58 -8.88
CA ASP A 39 -9.13 -44.34 -9.47
C ASP A 39 -9.54 -45.80 -9.68
N ARG A 40 -10.18 -46.42 -8.69
CA ARG A 40 -10.69 -47.79 -8.79
C ARG A 40 -11.76 -47.96 -9.87
N GLU A 41 -12.71 -47.02 -9.98
CA GLU A 41 -13.72 -47.04 -11.06
C GLU A 41 -13.06 -46.89 -12.45
N THR A 42 -11.94 -46.15 -12.54
CA THR A 42 -11.15 -46.03 -13.77
C THR A 42 -10.48 -47.35 -14.16
N GLU A 43 -9.93 -48.08 -13.18
CA GLU A 43 -9.36 -49.42 -13.40
C GLU A 43 -10.43 -50.42 -13.83
N ILE A 44 -11.58 -50.45 -13.15
CA ILE A 44 -12.71 -51.32 -13.50
C ILE A 44 -13.21 -51.02 -14.92
N ALA A 45 -13.30 -49.75 -15.30
CA ALA A 45 -13.67 -49.35 -16.65
C ALA A 45 -12.67 -49.87 -17.69
N ARG A 46 -11.35 -49.75 -17.42
CA ARG A 46 -10.29 -50.29 -18.30
C ARG A 46 -10.37 -51.80 -18.44
N GLU A 47 -10.61 -52.50 -17.34
CA GLU A 47 -10.73 -53.96 -17.35
C GLU A 47 -11.97 -54.44 -18.12
N CYS A 48 -13.12 -53.80 -17.92
CA CYS A 48 -14.34 -54.11 -18.66
C CYS A 48 -14.17 -53.88 -20.17
N LEU A 49 -13.43 -52.84 -20.57
CA LEU A 49 -13.09 -52.58 -21.98
C LEU A 49 -12.19 -53.69 -22.57
N ARG A 50 -11.19 -54.15 -21.81
CA ARG A 50 -10.31 -55.27 -22.22
C ARG A 50 -11.09 -56.57 -22.40
N GLN A 51 -12.11 -56.81 -21.58
CA GLN A 51 -12.99 -57.98 -21.67
C GLN A 51 -14.11 -57.82 -22.73
N GLY A 52 -14.20 -56.69 -23.43
CA GLY A 52 -15.22 -56.43 -24.46
C GLY A 52 -16.61 -56.07 -23.92
N HIS A 53 -16.77 -55.92 -22.60
CA HIS A 53 -18.04 -55.59 -21.95
C HIS A 53 -18.31 -54.07 -21.94
N LYS A 54 -18.78 -53.54 -23.07
CA LYS A 54 -19.03 -52.10 -23.27
C LYS A 54 -20.06 -51.51 -22.30
N ASP A 55 -21.16 -52.20 -22.01
CA ASP A 55 -22.23 -51.68 -21.14
C ASP A 55 -21.77 -51.50 -19.70
N LYS A 56 -20.96 -52.44 -19.18
CA LYS A 56 -20.37 -52.36 -17.84
C LYS A 56 -19.33 -51.24 -17.76
N ALA A 57 -18.53 -51.06 -18.80
CA ALA A 57 -17.58 -49.95 -18.89
C ALA A 57 -18.29 -48.59 -18.88
N LEU A 58 -19.39 -48.45 -19.63
CA LEU A 58 -20.21 -47.22 -19.62
C LEU A 58 -20.80 -46.92 -18.24
N LEU A 59 -21.27 -47.94 -17.52
CA LEU A 59 -21.78 -47.77 -16.15
C LEU A 59 -20.69 -47.30 -15.19
N ALA A 60 -19.50 -47.89 -15.23
CA ALA A 60 -18.34 -47.48 -14.42
C ALA A 60 -17.93 -46.03 -14.73
N LEU A 61 -17.90 -45.64 -16.01
CA LEU A 61 -17.61 -44.25 -16.41
C LEU A 61 -18.67 -43.25 -15.93
N ARG A 62 -19.97 -43.63 -15.92
CA ARG A 62 -21.03 -42.77 -15.35
C ARG A 62 -20.84 -42.59 -13.85
N ARG A 63 -20.49 -43.65 -13.12
CA ARG A 63 -20.18 -43.58 -11.67
C ARG A 63 -18.97 -42.71 -11.40
N LYS A 64 -17.89 -42.87 -12.17
CA LYS A 64 -16.71 -42.00 -12.13
C LYS A 64 -17.08 -40.54 -12.30
N LYS A 65 -17.86 -40.20 -13.34
CA LYS A 65 -18.28 -38.81 -13.60
C LYS A 65 -19.13 -38.21 -12.48
N TYR A 66 -19.99 -39.02 -11.85
CA TYR A 66 -20.76 -38.59 -10.68
C TYR A 66 -19.85 -38.30 -9.47
N GLN A 67 -18.85 -39.17 -9.22
CA GLN A 67 -17.86 -38.96 -8.15
C GLN A 67 -16.97 -37.74 -8.40
N GLU A 68 -16.57 -37.48 -9.65
CA GLU A 68 -15.83 -36.27 -10.03
C GLU A 68 -16.66 -34.99 -9.79
N SER A 69 -17.96 -35.02 -10.09
CA SER A 69 -18.85 -33.89 -9.77
C SER A 69 -18.98 -33.66 -8.26
N LEU A 70 -19.07 -34.73 -7.48
CA LEU A 70 -19.05 -34.68 -6.01
C LEU A 70 -17.72 -34.13 -5.48
N LEU A 71 -16.60 -34.54 -6.06
CA LEU A 71 -15.26 -34.04 -5.71
C LEU A 71 -15.15 -32.54 -5.99
N SER A 72 -15.59 -32.10 -7.17
CA SER A 72 -15.61 -30.68 -7.54
C SER A 72 -16.44 -29.83 -6.57
N LYS A 73 -17.63 -30.30 -6.17
CA LYS A 73 -18.46 -29.62 -5.15
C LYS A 73 -17.77 -29.59 -3.79
N THR A 74 -17.12 -30.69 -3.41
CA THR A 74 -16.36 -30.78 -2.15
C THR A 74 -15.19 -29.80 -2.15
N ASP A 75 -14.48 -29.67 -3.26
CA ASP A 75 -13.35 -28.74 -3.40
C ASP A 75 -13.82 -27.28 -3.29
N GLN A 76 -14.96 -26.94 -3.88
CA GLN A 76 -15.59 -25.62 -3.73
C GLN A 76 -15.96 -25.33 -2.27
N GLN A 77 -16.60 -26.28 -1.59
CA GLN A 77 -16.96 -26.15 -0.18
C GLN A 77 -15.73 -26.03 0.72
N LEU A 78 -14.67 -26.77 0.41
CA LEU A 78 -13.41 -26.71 1.16
C LEU A 78 -12.73 -25.35 1.00
N ALA A 79 -12.71 -24.80 -0.23
CA ALA A 79 -12.19 -23.46 -0.48
C ALA A 79 -13.00 -22.39 0.27
N GLN A 80 -14.34 -22.50 0.27
CA GLN A 80 -15.21 -21.61 1.05
C GLN A 80 -14.93 -21.69 2.55
N LEU A 81 -14.77 -22.90 3.11
CA LEU A 81 -14.43 -23.11 4.52
C LEU A 81 -13.06 -22.53 4.89
N GLN A 82 -12.07 -22.66 4.00
CA GLN A 82 -10.74 -22.09 4.20
C GLN A 82 -10.77 -20.56 4.19
N ALA A 83 -11.46 -19.96 3.23
CA ALA A 83 -11.66 -18.51 3.16
C ALA A 83 -12.35 -18.00 4.44
N LEU A 84 -13.48 -18.62 4.82
CA LEU A 84 -14.21 -18.23 6.03
C LEU A 84 -13.36 -18.38 7.30
N THR A 85 -12.57 -19.44 7.41
CA THR A 85 -11.67 -19.63 8.57
C THR A 85 -10.62 -18.52 8.63
N SER A 86 -10.01 -18.18 7.49
CA SER A 86 -9.04 -17.09 7.39
C SER A 86 -9.65 -15.73 7.72
N ASP A 87 -10.87 -15.46 7.24
CA ASP A 87 -11.58 -14.21 7.50
C ASP A 87 -11.90 -14.06 8.99
N VAL A 88 -12.32 -15.15 9.65
CA VAL A 88 -12.60 -15.15 11.09
C VAL A 88 -11.31 -14.96 11.91
N GLU A 89 -10.22 -15.63 11.54
CA GLU A 89 -8.92 -15.43 12.19
C GLU A 89 -8.41 -13.99 12.04
N PHE A 90 -8.59 -13.41 10.85
CA PHE A 90 -8.25 -12.02 10.60
C PHE A 90 -9.13 -11.05 11.40
N ALA A 91 -10.44 -11.30 11.47
CA ALA A 91 -11.36 -10.50 12.28
C ALA A 91 -11.02 -10.53 13.79
N LEU A 92 -10.50 -11.66 14.30
CA LEU A 92 -10.00 -11.73 15.67
C LEU A 92 -8.79 -10.81 15.88
N VAL A 93 -7.82 -10.83 14.96
CA VAL A 93 -6.66 -9.93 15.02
C VAL A 93 -7.10 -8.46 14.91
N GLN A 94 -8.03 -8.15 14.01
CA GLN A 94 -8.58 -6.80 13.87
C GLN A 94 -9.23 -6.31 15.16
N LYS A 95 -10.00 -7.16 15.85
CA LYS A 95 -10.58 -6.83 17.16
C LYS A 95 -9.48 -6.45 18.16
N ASP A 96 -8.41 -7.23 18.24
CA ASP A 96 -7.31 -6.98 19.18
C ASP A 96 -6.57 -5.68 18.85
N VAL A 97 -6.34 -5.39 17.56
CA VAL A 97 -5.76 -4.11 17.09
C VAL A 97 -6.65 -2.93 17.49
N VAL A 98 -7.97 -3.03 17.26
CA VAL A 98 -8.91 -1.96 17.64
C VAL A 98 -8.91 -1.76 19.15
N PHE A 99 -8.88 -2.84 19.95
CA PHE A 99 -8.79 -2.75 21.41
C PHE A 99 -7.46 -2.13 21.88
N GLY A 100 -6.35 -2.42 21.20
CA GLY A 100 -5.06 -1.78 21.44
C GLY A 100 -5.07 -0.28 21.11
N LEU A 101 -5.66 0.11 19.97
CA LEU A 101 -5.83 1.52 19.59
C LEU A 101 -6.71 2.28 20.57
N GLN A 102 -7.80 1.67 21.04
CA GLN A 102 -8.68 2.27 22.06
C GLN A 102 -7.93 2.52 23.37
N GLN A 103 -7.17 1.54 23.86
CA GLN A 103 -6.34 1.72 25.06
C GLN A 103 -5.25 2.76 24.86
N GLY A 104 -4.53 2.73 23.72
CA GLY A 104 -3.53 3.74 23.40
C GLY A 104 -4.12 5.15 23.36
N THR A 105 -5.30 5.31 22.76
CA THR A 105 -6.04 6.57 22.74
C THR A 105 -6.46 7.01 24.14
N ALA A 106 -6.89 6.08 25.00
CA ALA A 106 -7.24 6.38 26.38
C ALA A 106 -6.01 6.87 27.18
N VAL A 107 -4.86 6.19 27.02
CA VAL A 107 -3.59 6.60 27.66
C VAL A 107 -3.14 7.97 27.15
N LEU A 108 -3.21 8.21 25.84
CA LEU A 108 -2.88 9.52 25.26
C LEU A 108 -3.78 10.64 25.79
N LYS A 109 -5.08 10.37 25.99
CA LYS A 109 -6.00 11.33 26.60
C LYS A 109 -5.64 11.65 28.05
N GLU A 110 -5.25 10.65 28.84
CA GLU A 110 -4.77 10.89 30.21
C GLU A 110 -3.45 11.68 30.21
N ILE A 111 -2.49 11.35 29.34
CA ILE A 111 -1.25 12.14 29.18
C ILE A 111 -1.56 13.58 28.79
N HIS A 112 -2.46 13.81 27.84
CA HIS A 112 -2.85 15.16 27.45
C HIS A 112 -3.50 15.92 28.62
N LYS A 113 -4.30 15.24 29.44
CA LYS A 113 -4.90 15.82 30.64
C LYS A 113 -3.85 16.17 31.71
N GLU A 114 -2.86 15.31 31.91
CA GLU A 114 -1.75 15.55 32.85
C GLU A 114 -0.78 16.63 32.36
N MET A 115 -0.56 16.75 31.05
CA MET A 115 0.30 17.78 30.44
C MET A 115 -0.33 19.19 30.45
N GLY A 116 -1.53 19.36 31.00
CA GLY A 116 -2.22 20.64 31.14
C GLY A 116 -3.45 20.80 30.24
N GLY A 117 -3.89 19.73 29.57
CA GLY A 117 -5.15 19.69 28.84
C GLY A 117 -5.27 20.74 27.73
N LEU A 118 -6.51 21.14 27.46
CA LEU A 118 -6.83 22.21 26.51
C LEU A 118 -6.33 23.57 27.02
N GLU A 119 -6.35 23.78 28.34
CA GLU A 119 -6.02 25.05 29.00
C GLU A 119 -4.55 25.46 28.80
N LYS A 120 -3.61 24.50 28.86
CA LYS A 120 -2.20 24.81 28.59
C LYS A 120 -1.90 25.00 27.11
N VAL A 121 -2.66 24.34 26.22
CA VAL A 121 -2.57 24.58 24.77
C VAL A 121 -3.12 25.96 24.44
N GLU A 122 -4.25 26.35 25.03
CA GLU A 122 -4.86 27.67 24.91
C GLU A 122 -3.94 28.76 25.50
N LEU A 123 -3.30 28.50 26.64
CA LEU A 123 -2.30 29.40 27.23
C LEU A 123 -1.06 29.57 26.34
N ILE A 124 -0.51 28.50 25.77
CA ILE A 124 0.63 28.58 24.86
C ILE A 124 0.25 29.35 23.58
N MET A 125 -0.97 29.18 23.08
CA MET A 125 -1.46 29.95 21.93
C MET A 125 -1.63 31.43 22.28
N SER A 126 -2.24 31.77 23.42
CA SER A 126 -2.37 33.17 23.86
C SER A 126 -1.01 33.81 24.13
N GLU A 127 -0.08 33.10 24.77
CA GLU A 127 1.29 33.59 24.99
C GLU A 127 2.05 33.80 23.66
N SER A 128 1.79 32.96 22.66
CA SER A 128 2.39 33.12 21.31
C SER A 128 1.78 34.29 20.54
N GLU A 129 0.46 34.48 20.63
CA GLU A 129 -0.23 35.62 20.02
C GLU A 129 0.20 36.94 20.68
N GLU A 130 0.33 36.98 22.01
CA GLU A 130 0.86 38.14 22.74
C GLU A 130 2.33 38.42 22.42
N ALA A 131 3.19 37.39 22.33
CA ALA A 131 4.58 37.56 21.92
C ALA A 131 4.69 38.09 20.49
N GLN A 132 3.82 37.62 19.58
CA GLN A 132 3.77 38.11 18.21
C GLN A 132 3.27 39.56 18.13
N ALA A 133 2.24 39.91 18.91
CA ALA A 133 1.76 41.29 19.03
C ALA A 133 2.84 42.21 19.60
N TYR A 134 3.54 41.80 20.67
CA TYR A 134 4.65 42.55 21.26
C TYR A 134 5.81 42.75 20.28
N GLN A 135 6.15 41.73 19.49
CA GLN A 135 7.16 41.87 18.43
C GLN A 135 6.72 42.84 17.33
N ASN A 136 5.43 42.82 16.97
CA ASN A 136 4.88 43.76 16.00
C ASN A 136 4.85 45.19 16.56
N ASP A 137 4.49 45.39 17.82
CA ASP A 137 4.53 46.68 18.50
C ASP A 137 5.97 47.20 18.59
N ILE A 138 6.95 46.34 18.86
CA ILE A 138 8.38 46.70 18.80
C ILE A 138 8.77 47.11 17.38
N ASN A 139 8.36 46.35 16.36
CA ASN A 139 8.66 46.67 14.97
C ASN A 139 8.00 47.99 14.54
N GLU A 140 6.78 48.28 14.98
CA GLU A 140 6.08 49.54 14.71
C GLU A 140 6.73 50.71 15.45
N LEU A 141 7.15 50.50 16.70
CA LEU A 141 7.87 51.51 17.48
C LEU A 141 9.26 51.81 16.90
N LEU A 142 9.95 50.80 16.37
CA LEU A 142 11.24 50.95 15.69
C LEU A 142 11.06 51.61 14.32
N GLY A 143 10.16 51.10 13.48
CA GLY A 143 9.87 51.66 12.15
C GLY A 143 9.27 53.07 12.18
N GLY A 144 8.58 53.44 13.25
CA GLY A 144 8.07 54.81 13.45
C GLY A 144 9.11 55.82 13.94
N LYS A 145 10.32 55.37 14.32
CA LYS A 145 11.40 56.21 14.86
C LYS A 145 12.68 56.22 14.02
N MET A 146 12.84 55.30 13.06
CA MET A 146 13.97 55.33 12.15
C MET A 146 13.73 56.38 11.04
N SER A 147 14.75 57.18 10.75
CA SER A 147 14.78 58.02 9.56
C SER A 147 15.06 57.14 8.33
N ASN A 148 14.65 57.56 7.13
CA ASN A 148 15.02 56.85 5.89
C ASN A 148 16.54 56.67 5.77
N GLU A 149 17.33 57.62 6.27
CA GLU A 149 18.79 57.51 6.30
C GLU A 149 19.29 56.41 7.25
N ASP A 150 18.62 56.19 8.38
CA ASP A 150 18.98 55.12 9.32
C ASP A 150 18.55 53.74 8.77
N GLU A 151 17.47 53.67 8.00
CA GLU A 151 17.03 52.43 7.32
C GLU A 151 18.02 52.05 6.20
N ASP A 152 18.49 53.03 5.42
CA ASP A 152 19.51 52.82 4.38
C ASP A 152 20.84 52.33 4.99
N GLU A 153 21.27 52.88 6.13
CA GLU A 153 22.48 52.42 6.85
C GLU A 153 22.34 50.98 7.36
N VAL A 154 21.18 50.60 7.89
CA VAL A 154 20.92 49.21 8.33
C VAL A 154 20.87 48.25 7.15
N GLU A 155 20.30 48.65 6.01
CA GLU A 155 20.27 47.83 4.79
C GLU A 155 21.68 47.61 4.23
N ASP A 156 22.53 48.64 4.26
CA ASP A 156 23.94 48.55 3.89
C ASP A 156 24.74 47.62 4.84
N GLU A 157 24.52 47.69 6.15
CA GLU A 157 25.14 46.77 7.12
C GLU A 157 24.66 45.32 6.93
N LEU A 158 23.37 45.12 6.64
CA LEU A 158 22.82 43.80 6.33
C LEU A 158 23.41 43.24 5.03
N LEU A 159 23.54 44.06 3.99
CA LEU A 159 24.21 43.68 2.73
C LEU A 159 25.69 43.35 2.94
N ALA A 160 26.38 44.05 3.85
CA ALA A 160 27.76 43.74 4.21
C ALA A 160 27.86 42.39 4.93
N MET A 161 26.99 42.12 5.91
CA MET A 161 26.92 40.82 6.59
C MET A 161 26.51 39.69 5.65
N GLU A 162 25.59 39.92 4.71
CA GLU A 162 25.24 38.94 3.68
C GLU A 162 26.41 38.67 2.72
N ARG A 163 27.20 39.68 2.35
CA ARG A 163 28.42 39.49 1.54
C ARG A 163 29.49 38.72 2.30
N GLU A 164 29.63 38.94 3.60
CA GLU A 164 30.54 38.18 4.45
C GLU A 164 30.09 36.73 4.65
N ALA A 165 28.77 36.50 4.81
CA ALA A 165 28.18 35.17 4.97
C ALA A 165 28.13 34.37 3.65
N ASN A 166 27.85 35.02 2.51
CA ASN A 166 27.72 34.38 1.19
C ASN A 166 28.95 34.55 0.27
N GLY A 167 29.99 35.28 0.69
CA GLY A 167 31.30 35.30 0.04
C GLY A 167 31.31 35.69 -1.44
N VAL A 168 30.81 36.87 -1.82
CA VAL A 168 30.88 37.35 -3.22
C VAL A 168 32.06 38.33 -3.39
N PRO A 169 33.09 38.00 -4.21
CA PRO A 169 34.26 38.85 -4.40
C PRO A 169 33.94 40.06 -5.29
N ALA A 170 34.63 41.18 -5.02
CA ALA A 170 34.60 42.38 -5.85
C ALA A 170 34.91 42.05 -7.32
N MET A 171 34.02 42.41 -8.25
CA MET A 171 34.30 42.30 -9.68
C MET A 171 35.28 43.41 -10.12
N PRO A 172 36.36 43.11 -10.86
CA PRO A 172 37.33 44.12 -11.31
C PRO A 172 36.82 44.94 -12.49
N ASP A 173 37.28 46.20 -12.56
CA ASP A 173 37.13 47.10 -13.71
C ASP A 173 37.47 46.42 -15.04
N ALA A 174 36.57 46.55 -16.02
CA ALA A 174 36.66 45.88 -17.30
C ALA A 174 37.79 46.46 -18.18
N PRO A 175 38.74 45.66 -18.71
CA PRO A 175 39.73 46.15 -19.64
C PRO A 175 39.16 46.24 -21.06
N THR A 176 39.19 47.43 -21.64
CA THR A 176 38.99 47.69 -23.07
C THR A 176 40.05 46.95 -23.91
N ARG A 177 39.66 45.93 -24.69
CA ARG A 177 40.49 45.43 -25.80
C ARG A 177 39.68 44.80 -26.94
N VAL A 178 39.53 45.59 -28.01
CA VAL A 178 39.56 45.29 -29.45
C VAL A 178 38.79 44.07 -29.97
N GLN A 179 37.79 44.33 -30.81
CA GLN A 179 37.04 43.38 -31.64
C GLN A 179 37.93 42.76 -32.74
N GLU A 180 37.92 41.42 -32.86
CA GLU A 180 38.13 40.72 -34.13
C GLU A 180 37.07 39.59 -34.27
N PRO A 181 36.46 39.39 -35.45
CA PRO A 181 35.29 38.51 -35.62
C PRO A 181 35.66 37.14 -36.22
N MET A 182 35.17 36.03 -35.64
CA MET A 182 35.09 34.70 -36.29
C MET A 182 34.01 33.84 -35.58
N PRO A 183 33.58 32.68 -36.12
CA PRO A 183 32.69 32.47 -37.28
C PRO A 183 31.41 31.67 -36.91
N GLU A 184 30.43 31.66 -37.83
CA GLU A 184 29.11 31.00 -37.75
C GLU A 184 29.10 29.52 -37.27
N VAL A 185 28.10 29.18 -36.45
CA VAL A 185 27.60 27.79 -36.36
C VAL A 185 26.07 27.75 -36.19
N PRO A 186 25.32 26.93 -36.96
CA PRO A 186 23.86 27.02 -37.08
C PRO A 186 23.05 26.61 -35.85
N VAL A 187 21.98 27.35 -35.57
CA VAL A 187 20.91 26.99 -34.62
C VAL A 187 19.94 26.01 -35.29
N ASP A 188 19.98 24.74 -34.87
CA ASP A 188 18.97 23.74 -35.24
C ASP A 188 17.87 23.70 -34.19
N ASN A 189 16.64 23.92 -34.65
CA ASN A 189 15.43 24.12 -33.84
C ASN A 189 14.64 22.79 -33.79
N PRO A 190 14.38 22.17 -32.63
CA PRO A 190 13.80 20.85 -32.58
C PRO A 190 12.26 20.89 -32.69
N GLN A 191 11.75 20.99 -33.92
CA GLN A 191 10.34 20.69 -34.22
C GLN A 191 10.21 20.04 -35.61
N SER A 192 10.38 18.71 -35.66
CA SER A 192 9.79 17.83 -36.68
C SER A 192 10.32 16.42 -36.47
N LYS A 193 9.57 15.58 -35.73
CA LYS A 193 9.69 14.11 -35.74
C LYS A 193 8.51 13.48 -35.02
N ARG A 194 7.32 13.75 -35.55
CA ARG A 194 6.19 12.83 -35.49
C ARG A 194 5.75 12.64 -36.94
N GLU A 195 5.43 11.40 -37.29
CA GLU A 195 5.07 10.95 -38.65
C GLU A 195 6.23 10.56 -39.57
N ASN A 196 6.95 9.50 -39.19
CA ASN A 196 7.17 8.35 -40.10
C ASN A 196 8.02 7.31 -39.39
N GLU A 197 7.39 6.23 -38.91
CA GLU A 197 7.97 4.88 -38.81
C GLU A 197 6.95 3.92 -38.15
N GLY A 198 5.77 3.83 -38.78
CA GLY A 198 4.76 2.84 -38.48
C GLY A 198 4.63 1.83 -39.62
N ALA A 199 5.23 0.66 -39.44
CA ALA A 199 4.78 -0.60 -40.03
C ALA A 199 4.94 -0.79 -41.55
N GLN A 200 6.19 -1.00 -42.00
CA GLN A 200 6.47 -1.84 -43.17
C GLN A 200 7.00 -3.21 -42.70
N ARG A 201 6.09 -4.11 -42.27
CA ARG A 201 6.38 -5.55 -42.15
C ARG A 201 5.16 -6.40 -42.54
N GLN A 202 5.12 -6.75 -43.83
CA GLN A 202 4.83 -8.06 -44.43
C GLN A 202 3.58 -8.86 -43.96
N ARG A 203 2.58 -8.93 -44.87
CA ARG A 203 2.01 -10.13 -45.57
C ARG A 203 0.54 -9.84 -45.94
N PRO A 204 0.09 -10.22 -47.14
CA PRO A 204 -0.60 -11.51 -47.24
C PRO A 204 -0.29 -12.31 -48.52
N LYS A 205 -0.28 -13.64 -48.39
CA LYS A 205 -0.59 -14.59 -49.46
C LYS A 205 -1.97 -15.19 -49.13
N GLU A 206 -2.68 -15.60 -50.18
CA GLU A 206 -4.04 -16.19 -50.25
C GLU A 206 -5.17 -15.14 -50.28
N ALA A 207 -6.13 -15.14 -51.21
CA ALA A 207 -6.61 -16.16 -52.15
C ALA A 207 -7.27 -15.54 -53.41
N MET A 208 -7.24 -16.25 -54.54
CA MET A 208 -8.32 -16.21 -55.56
C MET A 208 -9.33 -17.31 -55.19
N PRO A 209 -10.65 -17.11 -55.36
CA PRO A 209 -11.26 -17.41 -56.67
C PRO A 209 -12.51 -16.60 -57.06
N ALA A 210 -12.68 -16.38 -58.37
CA ALA A 210 -13.92 -16.56 -59.15
C ALA A 210 -13.56 -16.39 -60.63
#